data_AF-A0A2I0NL01-F1
#
_entry.id   AF-A0A2I0NL01-F1
#
_cell.length_a   1.000
_cell.length_b   1.000
_cell.length_c   1.000
_cell.angle_alpha   90.00
_cell.angle_beta   90.00
_cell.angle_gamma   90.00
#
_symmetry.space_group_name_H-M   'P 1'
#
loop_
_entity.id
_entity.type
_entity.pdbx_description
1 polymer ?
#
loop_
_entity_poly.entity_id
_entity_poly.type
_entity_poly.pdbx_seq_one_letter_code
_entity_poly.pdbx_strand_id
1 'polypeptide(L)'
;MNEEGDYVNIKKNLPVILVVAVIVLIIGFGGYGDIGAVIDSWNKITGTGNQFNAEMDTLDYDTLNFDNPTQTQRELQKINAKINKMQQILDEENTLISEFAGTTVKVTGDANKYANEALTYIRESHNYKVKAFTSIQDMNSVLSEMVNIVASSDEKNINNNLNKIETLGIKIETFGDKATADAGKADEYYNKAYDAIKKLEALQ
;
A
#
# COMPACT_ATOMS: atom_id res chain seq x y z
N MET A 1 2.78 -10.92 48.15
CA MET A 1 2.40 -11.63 46.91
C MET A 1 2.34 -10.58 45.83
N ASN A 2 3.42 -10.45 45.05
CA ASN A 2 3.58 -9.44 44.02
C ASN A 2 3.57 -10.15 42.66
N GLU A 3 2.48 -10.03 41.92
CA GLU A 3 2.33 -10.50 40.53
C GLU A 3 2.53 -9.37 39.50
N GLU A 4 3.40 -8.40 39.79
CA GLU A 4 3.76 -7.33 38.83
C GLU A 4 5.17 -7.48 38.23
N GLY A 5 5.90 -8.54 38.59
CA GLY A 5 7.30 -8.75 38.18
C GLY A 5 7.53 -9.42 36.83
N ASP A 6 6.59 -10.25 36.35
CA ASP A 6 6.84 -11.14 35.20
C ASP A 6 6.34 -10.61 33.85
N TYR A 7 5.48 -9.59 33.84
CA TYR A 7 5.00 -8.97 32.59
C TYR A 7 6.03 -8.06 31.91
N VAL A 8 7.06 -7.62 32.65
CA VAL A 8 8.07 -6.68 32.15
C VAL A 8 9.20 -7.38 31.38
N ASN A 9 9.39 -8.70 31.58
CA ASN A 9 10.49 -9.43 30.94
C ASN A 9 10.16 -10.03 29.56
N ILE A 10 8.88 -10.15 29.20
CA ILE A 10 8.46 -10.67 27.88
C ILE A 10 8.60 -9.60 26.77
N LYS A 11 8.52 -8.31 27.11
CA LYS A 11 8.62 -7.21 26.13
C LYS A 11 10.04 -6.91 25.64
N LYS A 12 11.09 -7.41 26.29
CA LYS A 12 12.49 -7.08 25.93
C LYS A 12 13.18 -8.06 24.99
N ASN A 13 12.63 -9.26 24.75
CA ASN A 13 13.25 -10.28 23.89
C ASN A 13 12.44 -10.68 22.66
N LEU A 14 11.28 -10.08 22.42
CA LEU A 14 10.47 -10.35 21.23
C LEU A 14 11.12 -9.91 19.88
N PRO A 15 11.97 -8.88 19.79
CA PRO A 15 12.57 -8.50 18.50
C PRO A 15 13.72 -9.42 18.07
N VAL A 16 14.34 -10.16 18.98
CA VAL A 16 15.56 -10.95 18.67
C VAL A 16 15.21 -12.36 18.18
N ILE A 17 14.11 -12.95 18.66
CA ILE A 17 13.68 -14.29 18.25
C ILE A 17 13.07 -14.30 16.84
N LEU A 18 12.43 -13.19 16.42
CA LEU A 18 11.92 -13.03 15.05
C LEU A 18 13.02 -12.77 14.02
N VAL A 19 14.11 -12.12 14.39
CA VAL A 19 15.25 -11.88 13.48
C VAL A 19 16.12 -13.12 13.30
N VAL A 20 16.20 -14.01 14.30
CA VAL A 20 16.94 -15.29 14.17
C VAL A 20 16.13 -16.36 13.42
N ALA A 21 14.79 -16.33 13.49
CA ALA A 21 13.95 -17.27 12.74
C ALA A 21 13.97 -17.03 11.21
N VAL A 22 14.27 -15.80 10.76
CA VAL A 22 14.36 -15.46 9.32
C VAL A 22 15.73 -15.83 8.73
N ILE A 23 16.79 -15.95 9.54
CA ILE A 23 18.14 -16.27 9.06
C ILE A 23 18.36 -17.78 8.88
N VAL A 24 17.60 -18.64 9.55
CA VAL A 24 17.82 -20.10 9.52
C VAL A 24 17.12 -20.81 8.35
N LEU A 25 16.20 -20.16 7.63
CA LEU A 25 15.56 -20.75 6.43
C LEU A 25 16.33 -20.50 5.11
N ILE A 26 17.44 -19.76 5.13
CA ILE A 26 18.19 -19.38 3.92
C ILE A 26 19.24 -20.44 3.49
N ILE A 27 19.55 -21.45 4.30
CA ILE A 27 20.69 -22.38 4.01
C ILE A 27 20.23 -23.78 3.54
N GLY A 28 18.97 -23.93 3.12
CA GLY A 28 18.34 -25.26 3.07
C GLY A 28 17.80 -25.78 1.75
N PHE A 29 18.10 -25.24 0.56
CA PHE A 29 17.77 -25.94 -0.70
C PHE A 29 18.80 -25.64 -1.80
N GLY A 30 19.56 -26.68 -2.15
CA GLY A 30 20.45 -26.70 -3.29
C GLY A 30 19.66 -26.67 -4.59
N GLY A 31 19.91 -25.61 -5.35
CA GLY A 31 19.51 -25.41 -6.73
C GLY A 31 20.14 -24.11 -7.14
N TYR A 32 21.02 -24.13 -8.16
CA TYR A 32 21.51 -22.92 -8.79
C TYR A 32 20.32 -21.97 -9.02
N GLY A 33 20.45 -20.70 -8.62
CA GLY A 33 19.34 -19.75 -8.67
C GLY A 33 18.78 -19.66 -10.08
N ASP A 34 17.62 -20.28 -10.26
CA ASP A 34 16.94 -20.32 -11.53
C ASP A 34 16.29 -18.96 -11.74
N ILE A 35 16.59 -18.35 -12.89
CA ILE A 35 15.91 -17.15 -13.37
C ILE A 35 14.38 -17.34 -13.30
N GLY A 36 13.89 -18.57 -13.47
CA GLY A 36 12.48 -18.95 -13.27
C GLY A 36 11.94 -18.60 -11.88
N ALA A 37 12.71 -18.81 -10.80
CA ALA A 37 12.26 -18.47 -9.45
C ALA A 37 12.11 -16.95 -9.24
N VAL A 38 12.98 -16.15 -9.87
CA VAL A 38 12.88 -14.68 -9.84
C VAL A 38 11.64 -14.22 -10.61
N ILE A 39 11.39 -14.79 -11.79
CA ILE A 39 10.20 -14.50 -12.60
C ILE A 39 8.91 -14.90 -11.88
N ASP A 40 8.88 -16.06 -11.22
CA ASP A 40 7.72 -16.51 -10.44
C ASP A 40 7.41 -15.55 -9.29
N SER A 41 8.42 -15.10 -8.55
CA SER A 41 8.24 -14.08 -7.51
C SER A 41 7.76 -12.74 -8.07
N TRP A 42 8.28 -12.32 -9.23
CA TRP A 42 7.77 -11.13 -9.94
C TRP A 42 6.29 -11.28 -10.30
N ASN A 43 5.89 -12.41 -10.88
CA ASN A 43 4.50 -12.65 -11.28
C ASN A 43 3.54 -12.54 -10.10
N LYS A 44 3.92 -13.02 -8.91
CA LYS A 44 3.11 -12.84 -7.69
C LYS A 44 2.93 -11.36 -7.33
N ILE A 45 4.00 -10.56 -7.38
CA ILE A 45 3.96 -9.11 -7.12
C ILE A 45 3.05 -8.41 -8.15
N THR A 46 3.15 -8.75 -9.43
CA THR A 46 2.25 -8.18 -10.44
C THR A 46 0.79 -8.57 -10.20
N GLY A 47 0.55 -9.79 -9.71
CA GLY A 47 -0.77 -10.28 -9.34
C GLY A 47 -1.41 -9.44 -8.23
N THR A 48 -0.69 -9.16 -7.15
CA THR A 48 -1.19 -8.29 -6.06
C THR A 48 -1.33 -6.84 -6.52
N GLY A 49 -0.41 -6.33 -7.35
CA GLY A 49 -0.55 -5.01 -7.97
C GLY A 49 -1.83 -4.85 -8.79
N ASN A 50 -2.19 -5.87 -9.59
CA ASN A 50 -3.43 -5.88 -10.36
C ASN A 50 -4.67 -5.92 -9.46
N GLN A 51 -4.62 -6.66 -8.34
CA GLN A 51 -5.71 -6.67 -7.35
C GLN A 51 -5.88 -5.31 -6.69
N PHE A 52 -4.79 -4.64 -6.34
CA PHE A 52 -4.83 -3.29 -5.77
C PHE A 52 -5.50 -2.31 -6.74
N ASN A 53 -5.08 -2.31 -8.01
CA ASN A 53 -5.67 -1.45 -9.04
C ASN A 53 -7.15 -1.77 -9.26
N ALA A 54 -7.53 -3.04 -9.26
CA ALA A 54 -8.94 -3.43 -9.37
C ALA A 54 -9.79 -2.94 -8.19
N GLU A 55 -9.28 -2.95 -6.96
CA GLU A 55 -9.99 -2.36 -5.82
C GLU A 55 -10.09 -0.83 -5.94
N MET A 56 -9.00 -0.19 -6.37
CA MET A 56 -8.92 1.26 -6.59
C MET A 56 -9.93 1.73 -7.64
N ASP A 57 -10.04 1.05 -8.77
CA ASP A 57 -10.97 1.35 -9.86
C ASP A 57 -12.44 1.23 -9.42
N THR A 58 -12.71 0.53 -8.32
CA THR A 58 -14.07 0.39 -7.78
C THR A 58 -14.37 1.44 -6.70
N LEU A 59 -13.43 2.30 -6.33
CA LEU A 59 -13.73 3.45 -5.48
C LEU A 59 -14.63 4.41 -6.24
N ASP A 60 -15.84 4.60 -5.72
CA ASP A 60 -16.86 5.42 -6.35
C ASP A 60 -17.32 6.50 -5.35
N TYR A 61 -16.66 7.65 -5.42
CA TYR A 61 -17.00 8.83 -4.62
C TYR A 61 -18.17 9.63 -5.22
N ASP A 62 -18.59 9.36 -6.46
CA ASP A 62 -19.70 10.06 -7.12
C ASP A 62 -21.06 9.67 -6.50
N THR A 63 -21.10 8.55 -5.79
CA THR A 63 -22.27 8.11 -5.02
C THR A 63 -22.54 8.91 -3.75
N LEU A 64 -21.61 9.78 -3.33
CA LEU A 64 -21.76 10.60 -2.13
C LEU A 64 -22.77 11.74 -2.37
N ASN A 65 -23.84 11.75 -1.56
CA ASN A 65 -24.89 12.76 -1.64
C ASN A 65 -24.99 13.53 -0.32
N PHE A 66 -24.30 14.67 -0.23
CA PHE A 66 -24.24 15.46 1.00
C PHE A 66 -25.60 16.02 1.45
N ASP A 67 -26.61 16.08 0.58
CA ASP A 67 -27.99 16.42 0.97
C ASP A 67 -28.68 15.31 1.79
N ASN A 68 -28.13 14.09 1.76
CA ASN A 68 -28.56 12.95 2.55
C ASN A 68 -27.40 12.38 3.38
N PRO A 69 -27.09 12.98 4.55
CA PRO A 69 -25.94 12.59 5.35
C PRO A 69 -25.95 11.12 5.78
N THR A 70 -27.13 10.55 6.06
CA THR A 70 -27.27 9.13 6.42
C THR A 70 -26.93 8.19 5.27
N GLN A 71 -27.30 8.52 4.04
CA GLN A 71 -26.87 7.76 2.87
C GLN A 71 -25.35 7.91 2.67
N THR A 72 -24.82 9.11 2.75
CA THR A 72 -23.40 9.39 2.56
C THR A 72 -22.52 8.69 3.60
N GLN A 73 -22.96 8.62 4.86
CA GLN A 73 -22.27 7.81 5.89
C GLN A 73 -22.22 6.33 5.52
N ARG A 74 -23.29 5.77 4.95
CA ARG A 74 -23.32 4.35 4.53
C ARG A 74 -22.39 4.10 3.34
N GLU A 75 -22.36 5.00 2.36
CA GLU A 75 -21.43 4.87 1.23
C GLU A 75 -19.96 5.02 1.68
N LEU A 76 -19.67 5.97 2.58
CA LEU A 76 -18.33 6.09 3.18
C LEU A 76 -17.92 4.83 3.96
N GLN A 77 -18.84 4.13 4.62
CA GLN A 77 -18.51 2.84 5.26
C GLN A 77 -18.12 1.77 4.24
N LYS A 78 -18.76 1.73 3.07
CA LYS A 78 -18.37 0.80 2.00
C LYS A 78 -17.01 1.16 1.42
N ILE A 79 -16.74 2.45 1.22
CA ILE A 79 -15.43 2.97 0.78
C ILE A 79 -14.34 2.59 1.80
N ASN A 80 -14.60 2.77 3.10
CA ASN A 80 -13.69 2.36 4.16
C ASN A 80 -13.36 0.85 4.13
N ALA A 81 -14.34 0.00 3.83
CA ALA A 81 -14.09 -1.43 3.69
C ALA A 81 -13.13 -1.74 2.53
N LYS A 82 -13.26 -1.03 1.40
CA LYS A 82 -12.35 -1.14 0.25
C LYS A 82 -10.95 -0.62 0.58
N ILE A 83 -10.85 0.53 1.27
CA ILE A 83 -9.57 1.08 1.77
C ILE A 83 -8.86 0.06 2.66
N ASN A 84 -9.57 -0.59 3.58
CA ASN A 84 -8.96 -1.62 4.43
C ASN A 84 -8.46 -2.83 3.62
N LYS A 85 -9.20 -3.24 2.58
CA LYS A 85 -8.76 -4.31 1.68
C LYS A 85 -7.52 -3.91 0.88
N MET A 86 -7.47 -2.69 0.36
CA MET A 86 -6.28 -2.16 -0.32
C MET A 86 -5.06 -2.11 0.59
N GLN A 87 -5.20 -1.75 1.87
CA GLN A 87 -4.10 -1.83 2.84
C GLN A 87 -3.58 -3.26 2.98
N GLN A 88 -4.46 -4.25 3.09
CA GLN A 88 -4.06 -5.66 3.17
C GLN A 88 -3.29 -6.12 1.92
N ILE A 89 -3.73 -5.68 0.73
CA ILE A 89 -3.04 -5.99 -0.53
C ILE A 89 -1.65 -5.35 -0.57
N LEU A 90 -1.49 -4.10 -0.09
CA LEU A 90 -0.17 -3.46 0.00
C LEU A 90 0.75 -4.18 1.00
N ASP A 91 0.23 -4.62 2.14
CA ASP A 91 1.01 -5.38 3.13
C ASP A 91 1.48 -6.74 2.57
N GLU A 92 0.63 -7.40 1.79
CA GLU A 92 0.96 -8.63 1.05
C GLU A 92 2.02 -8.36 -0.03
N GLU A 93 1.84 -7.31 -0.83
CA GLU A 93 2.82 -6.90 -1.86
C GLU A 93 4.20 -6.66 -1.22
N ASN A 94 4.28 -5.94 -0.09
CA ASN A 94 5.54 -5.71 0.62
C ASN A 94 6.23 -7.01 1.10
N THR A 95 5.43 -8.01 1.51
CA THR A 95 5.92 -9.33 1.86
C THR A 95 6.51 -10.04 0.64
N LEU A 96 5.81 -10.01 -0.49
CA LEU A 96 6.27 -10.59 -1.76
C LEU A 96 7.52 -9.90 -2.30
N ILE A 97 7.66 -8.58 -2.12
CA ILE A 97 8.88 -7.82 -2.47
C ILE A 97 10.07 -8.33 -1.65
N SER A 98 9.85 -8.65 -0.38
CA SER A 98 10.88 -9.23 0.49
C SER A 98 11.27 -10.65 0.03
N GLU A 99 10.30 -11.47 -0.36
CA GLU A 99 10.57 -12.78 -0.97
C GLU A 99 11.35 -12.65 -2.28
N PHE A 100 10.96 -11.73 -3.16
CA PHE A 100 11.64 -11.46 -4.42
C PHE A 100 13.10 -11.07 -4.16
N ALA A 101 13.38 -10.20 -3.19
CA ALA A 101 14.75 -9.89 -2.78
C ALA A 101 15.56 -11.14 -2.34
N GLY A 102 14.91 -12.09 -1.68
CA GLY A 102 15.51 -13.38 -1.32
C GLY A 102 15.80 -14.29 -2.53
N THR A 103 15.12 -14.09 -3.67
CA THR A 103 15.43 -14.80 -4.93
C THR A 103 16.57 -14.14 -5.69
N THR A 104 16.69 -12.81 -5.66
CA THR A 104 17.72 -12.10 -6.44
C THR A 104 19.15 -12.43 -5.98
N VAL A 105 19.34 -12.77 -4.69
CA VAL A 105 20.66 -13.18 -4.17
C VAL A 105 21.15 -14.53 -4.71
N LYS A 106 20.27 -15.32 -5.34
CA LYS A 106 20.59 -16.66 -5.83
C LYS A 106 21.07 -16.67 -7.28
N VAL A 107 20.79 -15.62 -8.05
CA VAL A 107 21.24 -15.46 -9.43
C VAL A 107 22.63 -14.80 -9.49
N THR A 108 23.35 -14.94 -10.60
CA THR A 108 24.72 -14.39 -10.76
C THR A 108 24.88 -13.68 -12.11
N GLY A 109 25.99 -12.94 -12.30
CA GLY A 109 26.30 -12.24 -13.55
C GLY A 109 25.23 -11.22 -13.96
N ASP A 110 24.91 -11.18 -15.25
CA ASP A 110 23.91 -10.27 -15.81
C ASP A 110 22.50 -10.54 -15.26
N ALA A 111 22.18 -11.79 -14.90
CA ALA A 111 20.91 -12.12 -14.27
C ALA A 111 20.76 -11.44 -12.90
N ASN A 112 21.84 -11.41 -12.09
CA ASN A 112 21.84 -10.69 -10.82
C ASN A 112 21.70 -9.17 -11.01
N LYS A 113 22.36 -8.62 -12.03
CA LYS A 113 22.25 -7.20 -12.38
C LYS A 113 20.79 -6.83 -12.66
N TYR A 114 20.14 -7.53 -13.59
CA TYR A 114 18.75 -7.22 -13.97
C TYR A 114 17.75 -7.53 -12.84
N ALA A 115 17.97 -8.58 -12.05
CA ALA A 115 17.13 -8.86 -10.88
C ALA A 115 17.22 -7.76 -9.80
N ASN A 116 18.41 -7.21 -9.54
CA ASN A 116 18.58 -6.10 -8.58
C ASN A 116 18.06 -4.77 -9.11
N GLU A 117 18.19 -4.50 -10.42
CA GLU A 117 17.53 -3.36 -11.06
C GLU A 117 16.01 -3.46 -10.89
N ALA A 118 15.42 -4.62 -11.19
CA ALA A 118 13.99 -4.87 -10.98
C ALA A 118 13.57 -4.68 -9.52
N LEU A 119 14.32 -5.25 -8.55
CA LEU A 119 14.04 -5.10 -7.12
C LEU A 119 14.05 -3.62 -6.68
N THR A 120 15.02 -2.84 -7.18
CA THR A 120 15.13 -1.42 -6.87
C THR A 120 13.89 -0.68 -7.35
N TYR A 121 13.50 -0.90 -8.60
CA TYR A 121 12.35 -0.23 -9.19
C TYR A 121 11.02 -0.69 -8.59
N ILE A 122 10.88 -1.96 -8.22
CA ILE A 122 9.71 -2.48 -7.49
C ILE A 122 9.52 -1.77 -6.15
N ARG A 123 10.60 -1.61 -5.38
CA ARG A 123 10.53 -0.92 -4.09
C ARG A 123 10.11 0.54 -4.25
N GLU A 124 10.65 1.23 -5.25
CA GLU A 124 10.23 2.60 -5.56
C GLU A 124 8.76 2.65 -5.99
N SER A 125 8.33 1.75 -6.87
CA SER A 125 6.92 1.66 -7.29
C SER A 125 6.00 1.47 -6.09
N HIS A 126 6.30 0.49 -5.23
CA HIS A 126 5.55 0.22 -4.00
C HIS A 126 5.52 1.42 -3.05
N ASN A 127 6.66 2.10 -2.83
CA ASN A 127 6.73 3.30 -2.01
C ASN A 127 5.79 4.41 -2.52
N TYR A 128 5.69 4.59 -3.83
CA TYR A 128 4.79 5.57 -4.43
C TYR A 128 3.31 5.12 -4.36
N LYS A 129 3.01 3.83 -4.53
CA LYS A 129 1.65 3.29 -4.28
C LYS A 129 1.21 3.57 -2.84
N VAL A 130 2.08 3.34 -1.85
CA VAL A 130 1.80 3.63 -0.44
C VAL A 130 1.50 5.12 -0.23
N LYS A 131 2.28 6.04 -0.83
CA LYS A 131 2.02 7.48 -0.71
C LYS A 131 0.69 7.91 -1.35
N ALA A 132 0.36 7.35 -2.51
CA ALA A 132 -0.91 7.57 -3.16
C ALA A 132 -2.07 7.08 -2.27
N PHE A 133 -1.93 5.87 -1.74
CA PHE A 133 -2.89 5.27 -0.81
C PHE A 133 -3.07 6.08 0.49
N THR A 134 -1.99 6.59 1.09
CA THR A 134 -2.10 7.50 2.25
C THR A 134 -2.90 8.75 1.90
N SER A 135 -2.70 9.33 0.72
CA SER A 135 -3.45 10.52 0.29
C SER A 135 -4.95 10.20 0.12
N ILE A 136 -5.31 9.00 -0.33
CA ILE A 136 -6.71 8.53 -0.40
C ILE A 136 -7.31 8.34 1.00
N GLN A 137 -6.54 7.80 1.96
CA GLN A 137 -6.97 7.71 3.36
C GLN A 137 -7.24 9.10 3.96
N ASP A 138 -6.36 10.05 3.68
CA ASP A 138 -6.51 11.45 4.12
C ASP A 138 -7.76 12.10 3.51
N MET A 139 -8.02 11.91 2.21
CA MET A 139 -9.28 12.35 1.57
C MET A 139 -10.50 11.78 2.27
N ASN A 140 -10.51 10.48 2.53
CA ASN A 140 -11.64 9.79 3.14
C ASN A 140 -11.89 10.24 4.60
N SER A 141 -10.82 10.58 5.34
CA SER A 141 -10.91 11.21 6.66
C SER A 141 -11.58 12.59 6.57
N VAL A 142 -11.16 13.43 5.62
CA VAL A 142 -11.75 14.76 5.39
C VAL A 142 -13.21 14.67 4.96
N LEU A 143 -13.57 13.74 4.07
CA LEU A 143 -14.96 13.50 3.66
C LEU A 143 -15.83 13.11 4.86
N SER A 144 -15.31 12.27 5.76
CA SER A 144 -16.01 11.90 6.99
C SER A 144 -16.26 13.10 7.91
N GLU A 145 -15.28 14.01 8.02
CA GLU A 145 -15.44 15.28 8.75
C GLU A 145 -16.53 16.15 8.12
N MET A 146 -16.52 16.32 6.79
CA MET A 146 -17.55 17.08 6.07
C MET A 146 -18.96 16.54 6.32
N VAL A 147 -19.13 15.22 6.24
CA VAL A 147 -20.42 14.57 6.50
C VAL A 147 -20.90 14.83 7.94
N ASN A 148 -20.01 14.80 8.93
CA ASN A 148 -20.35 15.11 10.31
C ASN A 148 -20.74 16.57 10.50
N ILE A 149 -20.08 17.50 9.82
CA ILE A 149 -20.46 18.93 9.84
C ILE A 149 -21.87 19.08 9.27
N VAL A 150 -22.13 18.52 8.09
CA VAL A 150 -23.46 18.63 7.45
C VAL A 150 -24.55 17.98 8.30
N ALA A 151 -24.29 16.80 8.88
CA ALA A 151 -25.24 16.10 9.74
C ALA A 151 -25.54 16.84 11.06
N SER A 152 -24.60 17.65 11.55
CA SER A 152 -24.71 18.37 12.83
C SER A 152 -25.18 19.82 12.69
N SER A 153 -25.49 20.27 11.47
CA SER A 153 -25.77 21.67 11.14
C SER A 153 -26.91 22.28 11.98
N ASP A 154 -26.56 22.92 13.09
CA ASP A 154 -27.43 23.85 13.81
C ASP A 154 -27.47 25.18 13.02
N GLU A 155 -28.68 25.68 12.72
CA GLU A 155 -28.91 26.89 11.90
C GLU A 155 -28.13 28.11 12.41
N LYS A 156 -27.79 28.14 13.70
CA LYS A 156 -27.04 29.24 14.32
C LYS A 156 -25.58 29.36 13.87
N ASN A 157 -25.00 28.31 13.27
CA ASN A 157 -23.57 28.27 12.91
C ASN A 157 -23.31 28.10 11.40
N ILE A 158 -24.31 28.34 10.55
CA ILE A 158 -24.25 28.10 9.10
C ILE A 158 -22.98 28.71 8.45
N ASN A 159 -22.70 30.00 8.69
CA ASN A 159 -21.54 30.66 8.06
C ASN A 159 -20.19 30.05 8.47
N ASN A 160 -20.05 29.63 9.73
CA ASN A 160 -18.82 28.98 10.20
C ASN A 160 -18.68 27.58 9.60
N ASN A 161 -19.78 26.84 9.48
CA ASN A 161 -19.79 25.51 8.86
C ASN A 161 -19.49 25.58 7.36
N LEU A 162 -19.98 26.59 6.66
CA LEU A 162 -19.68 26.82 5.23
C LEU A 162 -18.20 27.07 4.99
N ASN A 163 -17.57 27.99 5.75
CA ASN A 163 -16.13 28.27 5.62
C ASN A 163 -15.27 27.02 5.91
N LYS A 164 -15.69 26.20 6.88
CA LYS A 164 -15.02 24.92 7.17
C LYS A 164 -15.17 23.94 6.01
N ILE A 165 -16.37 23.78 5.48
CA ILE A 165 -16.64 22.90 4.32
C ILE A 165 -15.80 23.33 3.12
N GLU A 166 -15.71 24.62 2.82
CA GLU A 166 -14.86 25.15 1.74
C GLU A 166 -13.38 24.79 1.96
N THR A 167 -12.88 24.99 3.18
CA THR A 167 -11.50 24.63 3.54
C THR A 167 -11.25 23.12 3.40
N LEU A 168 -12.22 22.28 3.77
CA LEU A 168 -12.13 20.83 3.63
C LEU A 168 -12.19 20.39 2.16
N GLY A 169 -13.00 21.07 1.32
CA GLY A 169 -13.02 20.86 -0.13
C GLY A 169 -11.65 21.05 -0.77
N ILE A 170 -10.97 22.16 -0.46
CA ILE A 170 -9.60 22.43 -0.94
C ILE A 170 -8.62 21.32 -0.53
N LYS A 171 -8.75 20.78 0.69
CA LYS A 171 -7.90 19.66 1.14
C LYS A 171 -8.18 18.39 0.33
N ILE A 172 -9.44 18.08 0.02
CA ILE A 172 -9.79 16.92 -0.80
C ILE A 172 -9.13 17.03 -2.18
N GLU A 173 -9.23 18.19 -2.83
CA GLU A 173 -8.57 18.44 -4.12
C GLU A 173 -7.06 18.25 -4.02
N THR A 174 -6.44 18.85 -3.00
CA THR A 174 -4.98 18.75 -2.76
C THR A 174 -4.54 17.30 -2.58
N PHE A 175 -5.28 16.51 -1.81
CA PHE A 175 -4.96 15.09 -1.61
C PHE A 175 -5.23 14.25 -2.86
N GLY A 176 -6.28 14.57 -3.64
CA GLY A 176 -6.58 13.91 -4.91
C GLY A 176 -5.49 14.14 -5.96
N ASP A 177 -5.00 15.38 -6.09
CA ASP A 177 -3.89 15.72 -6.97
C ASP A 177 -2.61 14.98 -6.58
N LYS A 178 -2.32 14.93 -5.27
CA LYS A 178 -1.17 14.20 -4.74
C LYS A 178 -1.28 12.70 -4.99
N ALA A 179 -2.45 12.11 -4.75
CA ALA A 179 -2.70 10.70 -5.02
C ALA A 179 -2.45 10.35 -6.49
N THR A 180 -2.96 11.20 -7.41
CA THR A 180 -2.76 11.05 -8.86
C THR A 180 -1.28 11.17 -9.25
N ALA A 181 -0.57 12.16 -8.70
CA ALA A 181 0.84 12.38 -9.00
C ALA A 181 1.73 11.22 -8.49
N ASP A 182 1.48 10.71 -7.29
CA ASP A 182 2.21 9.58 -6.73
C ASP A 182 1.86 8.28 -7.46
N ALA A 183 0.61 8.06 -7.88
CA ALA A 183 0.23 6.92 -8.72
C ALA A 183 0.98 6.92 -10.08
N GLY A 184 1.08 8.07 -10.74
CA GLY A 184 1.83 8.19 -11.99
C GLY A 184 3.31 7.83 -11.83
N LYS A 185 3.94 8.17 -10.70
CA LYS A 185 5.31 7.74 -10.38
C LYS A 185 5.40 6.25 -10.08
N ALA A 186 4.42 5.69 -9.38
CA ALA A 186 4.37 4.25 -9.14
C ALA A 186 4.37 3.45 -10.45
N ASP A 187 3.60 3.89 -11.45
CA ASP A 187 3.55 3.29 -12.78
C ASP A 187 4.86 3.45 -13.55
N GLU A 188 5.50 4.63 -13.47
CA GLU A 188 6.82 4.85 -14.07
C GLU A 188 7.86 3.84 -13.58
N TYR A 189 7.93 3.64 -12.26
CA TYR A 189 8.85 2.68 -11.67
C TYR A 189 8.45 1.23 -11.92
N TYR A 190 7.15 0.92 -11.96
CA TYR A 190 6.68 -0.40 -12.35
C TYR A 190 7.13 -0.78 -13.76
N ASN A 191 7.01 0.13 -14.73
CA ASN A 191 7.45 -0.09 -16.10
C ASN A 191 8.97 -0.31 -16.19
N LYS A 192 9.76 0.44 -15.42
CA LYS A 192 11.21 0.23 -15.33
C LYS A 192 11.56 -1.14 -14.73
N ALA A 193 10.82 -1.59 -13.72
CA ALA A 193 10.99 -2.93 -13.16
C ALA A 193 10.66 -4.01 -14.19
N TYR A 194 9.54 -3.86 -14.90
CA TYR A 194 9.11 -4.78 -15.94
C TYR A 194 10.16 -4.89 -17.06
N ASP A 195 10.73 -3.78 -17.52
CA ASP A 195 11.82 -3.78 -18.51
C ASP A 195 13.06 -4.55 -18.03
N ALA A 196 13.41 -4.42 -16.75
CA ALA A 196 14.51 -5.18 -16.15
C ALA A 196 14.19 -6.68 -16.10
N ILE A 197 12.97 -7.06 -15.73
CA ILE A 197 12.52 -8.46 -15.76
C ILE A 197 12.53 -9.02 -17.19
N LYS A 198 12.13 -8.24 -18.20
CA LYS A 198 12.20 -8.68 -19.61
C LYS A 198 13.62 -8.95 -20.08
N LYS A 199 14.59 -8.15 -19.64
CA LYS A 199 16.02 -8.41 -19.91
C LYS A 199 16.49 -9.68 -19.20
N LEU A 200 16.02 -9.92 -17.98
CA LEU A 200 16.30 -11.13 -17.22
C LEU A 200 15.72 -12.39 -17.89
N GLU A 201 14.47 -12.34 -18.34
CA GLU A 201 13.81 -13.41 -19.10
C GLU A 201 14.58 -13.77 -20.38
N ALA A 202 15.14 -12.76 -21.08
CA ALA A 202 15.92 -12.99 -22.29
C ALA A 202 17.28 -13.69 -22.07
N LEU A 203 17.70 -13.90 -20.81
CA LEU A 203 18.89 -14.67 -20.44
C LEU A 203 18.61 -16.17 -20.24
N GLN A 204 17.35 -16.60 -20.28
CA GLN A 204 16.95 -18.02 -20.28
C GLN A 204 17.23 -18.68 -21.64
#